data_AF-B3LCC4-F1
#
_entry.id   AF-B3LCC4-F1
#
_cell.length_a   1.000
_cell.length_b   1.000
_cell.length_c   1.000
_cell.angle_alpha   90.00
_cell.angle_beta   90.00
_cell.angle_gamma   90.00
#
_symmetry.space_group_name_H-M   'P 1'
#
loop_
_entity.id
_entity.type
_entity.pdbx_description
1 polymer ?
#
loop_
_entity_poly.entity_id
_entity_poly.type
_entity_poly.pdbx_seq_one_letter_code
_entity_poly.pdbx_strand_id
1 'polypeptide(L)'
;MGRSAAKVATDDQHNYKEWTILNNRRFLSTAQNTGMNQTTGKDESVKEKFDHAKNSMQQNELKKFSIFRYNPQNSKRPKMETFEVDIDNCGPMVLDVLIKIKDEIDSTLSFRRSCREGICGSCAMNINGKNGLACLTEVNKDKKEITEIHPLPNLYIIKDLVPDLTNFYNQYKSIDPWLKRKTKKEKGQKEFYQSIEDRKKLDGLYECIMCASCSTSCPSYWWNPEYYLGPATLMQAYRWIVDSRDEYTKERLMEVNDTMKLYRCHGIMNCTLCCPKGLDPAKAIRNMKELVQENFSKESIKSHANYVKEKMEKTK
;
A
#
# COMPACT_ATOMS: atom_id res chain seq x y z
N MET A 1 -29.93 -10.20 47.80
CA MET A 1 -29.47 -8.82 47.98
C MET A 1 -28.64 -8.43 46.76
N GLY A 2 -29.13 -7.44 46.00
CA GLY A 2 -28.71 -7.18 44.63
C GLY A 2 -27.28 -6.67 44.47
N ARG A 3 -26.67 -7.02 43.34
CA ARG A 3 -25.51 -6.31 42.78
C ARG A 3 -25.95 -5.66 41.48
N SER A 4 -25.84 -4.34 41.49
CA SER A 4 -26.26 -3.41 40.46
C SER A 4 -25.51 -3.62 39.15
N ALA A 5 -26.26 -3.64 38.05
CA ALA A 5 -25.78 -3.60 36.68
C ALA A 5 -25.33 -2.16 36.34
N ALA A 6 -24.06 -2.00 35.95
CA ALA A 6 -23.60 -0.76 35.34
C ALA A 6 -24.07 -0.73 33.88
N LYS A 7 -24.98 0.20 33.60
CA LYS A 7 -25.52 0.50 32.27
C LYS A 7 -24.42 1.01 31.34
N VAL A 8 -24.37 0.40 30.17
CA VAL A 8 -23.68 0.92 28.98
C VAL A 8 -24.40 2.19 28.54
N ALA A 9 -23.69 3.31 28.50
CA ALA A 9 -24.14 4.52 27.84
C ALA A 9 -23.66 4.47 26.38
N THR A 10 -24.60 4.25 25.47
CA THR A 10 -24.47 4.54 24.05
C THR A 10 -24.96 5.97 23.85
N ASP A 11 -24.09 6.85 23.34
CA ASP A 11 -24.46 7.94 22.43
C ASP A 11 -23.19 8.76 22.12
N ASP A 12 -22.65 8.57 20.93
CA ASP A 12 -21.75 9.53 20.28
C ASP A 12 -22.08 9.57 18.80
N GLN A 13 -23.03 10.44 18.47
CA GLN A 13 -23.37 10.81 17.10
C GLN A 13 -22.18 11.55 16.48
N HIS A 14 -21.62 10.94 15.43
CA HIS A 14 -20.57 11.52 14.60
C HIS A 14 -21.10 12.77 13.88
N ASN A 15 -20.48 13.91 14.16
CA ASN A 15 -20.70 15.18 13.47
C ASN A 15 -19.62 15.34 12.39
N TYR A 16 -19.92 14.90 11.16
CA TYR A 16 -19.10 15.22 9.99
C TYR A 16 -19.38 16.67 9.59
N LYS A 17 -18.43 17.59 9.83
CA LYS A 17 -18.44 18.93 9.25
C LYS A 17 -17.46 19.02 8.08
N GLU A 18 -18.03 19.42 6.95
CA GLU A 18 -17.44 19.68 5.65
C GLU A 18 -16.29 20.69 5.73
N TRP A 19 -15.19 20.40 5.02
CA TRP A 19 -14.14 21.36 4.73
C TRP A 19 -14.35 21.93 3.32
N THR A 20 -14.95 23.11 3.24
CA THR A 20 -15.11 23.87 2.00
C THR A 20 -14.06 24.97 1.94
N ILE A 21 -13.17 24.90 0.95
CA ILE A 21 -12.14 25.92 0.66
C ILE A 21 -12.81 27.12 -0.02
N LEU A 22 -12.83 28.27 0.66
CA LEU A 22 -13.28 29.55 0.08
C LEU A 22 -12.10 30.26 -0.59
N ASN A 23 -12.14 30.29 -1.92
CA ASN A 23 -11.30 31.11 -2.79
C ASN A 23 -11.90 32.53 -2.85
N ASN A 24 -11.18 33.54 -2.36
CA ASN A 24 -11.59 34.95 -2.52
C ASN A 24 -10.47 35.74 -3.21
N ARG A 25 -10.50 35.76 -4.54
CA ARG A 25 -9.84 36.81 -5.34
C ARG A 25 -10.81 37.99 -5.47
N ARG A 26 -10.45 39.15 -4.94
CA ARG A 26 -11.05 40.43 -5.35
C ARG A 26 -10.01 41.24 -6.13
N PHE A 27 -10.32 41.43 -7.40
CA PHE A 27 -9.88 42.57 -8.20
C PHE A 27 -10.41 43.85 -7.57
N LEU A 28 -9.58 44.90 -7.48
CA LEU A 28 -10.01 46.29 -7.60
C LEU A 28 -8.89 47.13 -8.22
N SER A 29 -9.33 48.15 -8.94
CA SER A 29 -8.68 48.86 -10.04
C SER A 29 -7.96 50.15 -9.61
N THR A 30 -6.95 50.51 -10.41
CA THR A 30 -6.46 51.86 -10.79
C THR A 30 -6.69 53.05 -9.86
N ALA A 31 -5.60 53.73 -9.52
CA ALA A 31 -5.55 55.19 -9.48
C ALA A 31 -4.19 55.68 -10.02
N GLN A 32 -4.27 56.62 -10.95
CA GLN A 32 -3.17 57.32 -11.59
C GLN A 32 -2.45 58.24 -10.60
N ASN A 33 -1.13 58.42 -10.78
CA ASN A 33 -0.54 59.72 -10.48
C ASN A 33 0.63 60.04 -11.41
N THR A 34 0.52 61.18 -12.05
CA THR A 34 1.45 61.81 -12.99
C THR A 34 2.65 62.42 -12.27
N GLY A 35 3.83 62.27 -12.88
CA GLY A 35 5.02 63.05 -12.52
C GLY A 35 6.04 62.99 -13.64
N MET A 36 6.12 64.06 -14.43
CA MET A 36 7.21 64.32 -15.38
C MET A 36 8.45 64.75 -14.61
N ASN A 37 9.63 64.20 -14.96
CA ASN A 37 10.80 65.03 -15.24
C ASN A 37 11.87 64.25 -16.02
N GLN A 38 12.49 64.98 -16.94
CA GLN A 38 13.39 64.51 -17.98
C GLN A 38 14.85 64.46 -17.53
N THR A 39 15.60 63.67 -18.32
CA THR A 39 17.05 63.75 -18.64
C THR A 39 18.04 63.38 -17.54
N THR A 40 18.82 62.32 -17.74
CA THR A 40 20.18 62.36 -18.32
C THR A 40 20.82 60.95 -18.34
N GLY A 41 21.53 60.64 -19.43
CA GLY A 41 22.78 59.86 -19.38
C GLY A 41 22.74 58.32 -19.46
N LYS A 42 23.05 57.80 -20.66
CA LYS A 42 23.99 56.70 -20.97
C LYS A 42 23.93 55.37 -20.17
N ASP A 43 23.81 54.28 -20.94
CA ASP A 43 24.29 52.91 -20.62
C ASP A 43 23.56 52.06 -19.55
N GLU A 44 22.24 52.16 -19.43
CA GLU A 44 21.45 51.21 -18.62
C GLU A 44 20.99 49.96 -19.39
N SER A 45 20.86 50.04 -20.73
CA SER A 45 20.27 48.94 -21.54
C SER A 45 21.12 47.67 -21.66
N VAL A 46 22.42 47.75 -21.34
CA VAL A 46 23.33 46.59 -21.33
C VAL A 46 23.38 45.96 -19.93
N LYS A 47 23.31 46.75 -18.86
CA LYS A 47 23.26 46.23 -17.48
C LYS A 47 21.96 45.49 -17.21
N GLU A 48 20.81 46.03 -17.60
CA GLU A 48 19.52 45.34 -17.41
C GLU A 48 19.45 44.01 -18.19
N LYS A 49 20.05 43.94 -19.39
CA LYS A 49 20.11 42.68 -20.16
C LYS A 49 21.09 41.66 -19.58
N PHE A 50 22.19 42.10 -18.97
CA PHE A 50 23.11 41.22 -18.25
C PHE A 50 22.55 40.76 -16.89
N ASP A 51 21.75 41.60 -16.22
CA ASP A 51 21.10 41.26 -14.96
C ASP A 51 19.87 40.38 -15.18
N HIS A 52 19.16 40.53 -16.31
CA HIS A 52 18.12 39.57 -16.72
C HIS A 52 18.70 38.22 -17.19
N ALA A 53 19.86 38.22 -17.86
CA ALA A 53 20.55 36.98 -18.23
C ALA A 53 21.21 36.27 -17.03
N LYS A 54 21.57 37.01 -15.97
CA LYS A 54 22.01 36.43 -14.68
C LYS A 54 20.85 35.92 -13.83
N ASN A 55 19.66 36.50 -13.93
CA ASN A 55 18.46 35.99 -13.27
C ASN A 55 17.81 34.78 -13.96
N SER A 56 18.17 34.47 -15.22
CA SER A 56 17.75 33.22 -15.90
C SER A 56 18.64 32.01 -15.60
N MET A 57 19.66 32.17 -14.76
CA MET A 57 20.41 31.08 -14.13
C MET A 57 20.12 31.07 -12.63
N GLN A 58 18.85 31.05 -12.26
CA GLN A 58 18.49 30.37 -11.03
C GLN A 58 18.93 28.92 -11.27
N GLN A 59 20.08 28.52 -10.73
CA GLN A 59 20.49 27.12 -10.74
C GLN A 59 19.28 26.35 -10.22
N ASN A 60 18.58 25.63 -11.09
CA ASN A 60 17.48 24.77 -10.67
C ASN A 60 18.12 23.77 -9.72
N GLU A 61 18.05 24.04 -8.42
CA GLU A 61 18.57 23.15 -7.40
C GLU A 61 17.91 21.80 -7.67
N LEU A 62 18.73 20.81 -8.03
CA LEU A 62 18.26 19.47 -8.34
C LEU A 62 17.97 18.75 -7.03
N LYS A 63 16.86 18.02 -6.98
CA LYS A 63 16.56 17.19 -5.82
C LYS A 63 17.31 15.88 -5.91
N LYS A 64 17.85 15.43 -4.78
CA LYS A 64 18.59 14.18 -4.64
C LYS A 64 17.68 13.00 -4.27
N PHE A 65 17.85 11.90 -4.99
CA PHE A 65 17.21 10.61 -4.73
C PHE A 65 18.29 9.55 -4.54
N SER A 66 18.34 8.93 -3.36
CA SER A 66 19.25 7.83 -3.06
C SER A 66 18.52 6.51 -3.29
N ILE A 67 18.90 5.77 -4.34
CA ILE A 67 18.16 4.60 -4.81
C ILE A 67 19.01 3.35 -4.64
N PHE A 68 18.40 2.30 -4.09
CA PHE A 68 19.03 0.98 -3.98
C PHE A 68 19.30 0.38 -5.37
N ARG A 69 20.53 -0.09 -5.57
CA ARG A 69 21.00 -0.72 -6.81
C ARG A 69 21.59 -2.09 -6.55
N TYR A 70 21.21 -3.04 -7.40
CA TYR A 70 21.76 -4.39 -7.40
C TYR A 70 21.60 -5.00 -8.79
N ASN A 71 22.68 -5.59 -9.32
CA ASN A 71 22.66 -6.28 -10.60
C ASN A 71 23.15 -7.72 -10.43
N PRO A 72 22.31 -8.74 -10.63
CA PRO A 72 22.71 -10.15 -10.43
C PRO A 72 23.75 -10.64 -11.44
N GLN A 73 23.95 -9.92 -12.55
CA GLN A 73 24.91 -10.29 -13.59
C GLN A 73 26.34 -9.82 -13.27
N ASN A 74 26.52 -8.93 -12.29
CA ASN A 74 27.85 -8.52 -11.85
C ASN A 74 28.07 -8.93 -10.39
N SER A 75 29.28 -9.36 -10.04
CA SER A 75 29.61 -9.81 -8.68
C SER A 75 29.69 -8.67 -7.65
N LYS A 76 29.10 -7.50 -7.93
CA LYS A 76 29.17 -6.33 -7.05
C LYS A 76 28.12 -6.44 -5.95
N ARG A 77 28.49 -5.98 -4.76
CA ARG A 77 27.55 -5.88 -3.63
C ARG A 77 26.49 -4.80 -3.93
N PRO A 78 25.28 -4.93 -3.36
CA PRO A 78 24.29 -3.87 -3.42
C PRO A 78 24.84 -2.54 -2.90
N LYS A 79 24.40 -1.44 -3.50
CA LYS A 79 24.81 -0.08 -3.10
C LYS A 79 23.63 0.87 -3.17
N MET A 80 23.73 1.99 -2.48
CA MET A 80 22.90 3.16 -2.75
C MET A 80 23.58 4.02 -3.81
N GLU A 81 22.81 4.54 -4.75
CA GLU A 81 23.27 5.45 -5.80
C GLU A 81 22.39 6.69 -5.83
N THR A 82 23.03 7.87 -5.84
CA THR A 82 22.33 9.14 -5.81
C THR A 82 22.10 9.66 -7.22
N PHE A 83 20.87 10.04 -7.51
CA PHE A 83 20.45 10.71 -8.73
C PHE A 83 19.97 12.12 -8.41
N GLU A 84 20.33 13.07 -9.25
CA GLU A 84 19.90 14.46 -9.15
C GLU A 84 18.88 14.73 -10.24
N VAL A 85 17.68 15.19 -9.85
CA VAL A 85 16.55 15.37 -10.76
C VAL A 85 15.94 16.75 -10.59
N ASP A 86 15.66 17.40 -11.71
CA ASP A 86 14.86 18.62 -11.74
C ASP A 86 13.38 18.27 -11.53
N ILE A 87 12.90 18.46 -10.30
CA ILE A 87 11.53 18.14 -9.91
C ILE A 87 10.52 19.18 -10.40
N ASP A 88 10.97 20.37 -10.79
CA ASP A 88 10.10 21.41 -11.35
C ASP A 88 9.72 21.08 -12.80
N ASN A 89 10.54 20.25 -13.47
CA ASN A 89 10.29 19.67 -14.79
C ASN A 89 10.05 18.14 -14.72
N CYS A 90 9.36 17.68 -13.67
CA CYS A 90 8.97 16.29 -13.47
C CYS A 90 7.52 16.21 -12.99
N GLY A 91 6.90 15.04 -13.16
CA GLY A 91 5.59 14.76 -12.55
C GLY A 91 5.67 14.77 -11.00
N PRO A 92 4.52 14.91 -10.31
CA PRO A 92 4.49 15.12 -8.86
C PRO A 92 4.80 13.86 -8.05
N MET A 93 4.80 12.67 -8.66
CA MET A 93 4.91 11.40 -7.94
C MET A 93 6.33 10.82 -8.02
N VAL A 94 6.71 10.04 -7.02
CA VAL A 94 8.00 9.33 -7.01
C VAL A 94 8.14 8.40 -8.22
N LEU A 95 7.05 7.83 -8.73
CA LEU A 95 7.09 7.05 -9.97
C LEU A 95 7.53 7.89 -11.18
N ASP A 96 7.10 9.16 -11.27
CA ASP A 96 7.47 10.05 -12.38
C ASP A 96 8.98 10.31 -12.35
N VAL A 97 9.54 10.53 -11.15
CA VAL A 97 10.98 10.65 -10.94
C VAL A 97 11.72 9.39 -11.36
N LEU A 98 11.25 8.20 -10.97
CA LEU A 98 11.89 6.94 -11.35
C LEU A 98 11.89 6.72 -12.87
N ILE A 99 10.80 7.08 -13.55
CA ILE A 99 10.69 7.03 -15.01
C ILE A 99 11.66 8.03 -15.63
N LYS A 100 11.67 9.29 -15.17
CA LYS A 100 12.58 10.33 -15.65
C LYS A 100 14.06 9.93 -15.51
N ILE A 101 14.45 9.39 -14.35
CA ILE A 101 15.80 8.86 -14.14
C ILE A 101 16.10 7.77 -15.17
N LYS A 102 15.17 6.83 -15.36
CA LYS A 102 15.38 5.72 -16.30
C LYS A 102 15.50 6.18 -17.75
N ASP A 103 14.67 7.13 -18.17
CA ASP A 103 14.58 7.54 -19.56
C ASP A 103 15.68 8.54 -19.95
N GLU A 104 16.09 9.41 -19.02
CA GLU A 104 16.99 10.53 -19.31
C GLU A 104 18.39 10.40 -18.69
N ILE A 105 18.57 9.61 -17.62
CA ILE A 105 19.82 9.58 -16.83
C ILE A 105 20.49 8.20 -16.85
N ASP A 106 19.81 7.15 -16.38
CA ASP A 106 20.31 5.78 -16.30
C ASP A 106 19.24 4.74 -16.66
N SER A 107 19.24 4.32 -17.92
CA SER A 107 18.33 3.30 -18.45
C SER A 107 18.53 1.90 -17.86
N THR A 108 19.60 1.66 -17.10
CA THR A 108 19.83 0.38 -16.44
C THR A 108 19.00 0.20 -15.16
N LEU A 109 18.49 1.30 -14.58
CA LEU A 109 17.60 1.28 -13.41
C LEU A 109 16.35 0.44 -13.67
N SER A 110 16.07 -0.49 -12.76
CA SER A 110 14.98 -1.46 -12.91
C SER A 110 13.97 -1.39 -11.76
N PHE A 111 12.69 -1.26 -12.10
CA PHE A 111 11.56 -1.27 -11.17
C PHE A 111 10.30 -1.74 -11.89
N ARG A 112 9.31 -2.25 -11.14
CA ARG A 112 8.01 -2.64 -11.71
C ARG A 112 7.04 -1.46 -11.70
N ARG A 113 6.32 -1.27 -12.81
CA ARG A 113 5.23 -0.29 -12.94
C ARG A 113 4.26 -0.70 -14.04
N SER A 114 2.99 -0.32 -13.91
CA SER A 114 1.98 -0.53 -14.96
C SER A 114 0.93 0.59 -14.96
N CYS A 115 0.00 0.61 -14.01
CA CYS A 115 -1.21 1.43 -14.12
C CYS A 115 -1.07 2.91 -13.80
N ARG A 116 0.02 3.38 -13.16
CA ARG A 116 0.25 4.78 -12.71
C ARG A 116 -0.83 5.46 -11.83
N GLU A 117 -1.97 4.83 -11.54
CA GLU A 117 -3.02 5.37 -10.64
C GLU A 117 -3.28 4.53 -9.37
N GLY A 118 -2.38 3.61 -9.03
CA GLY A 118 -2.43 2.88 -7.76
C GLY A 118 -3.47 1.76 -7.66
N ILE A 119 -3.92 1.20 -8.79
CA ILE A 119 -4.86 0.07 -8.83
C ILE A 119 -4.18 -1.29 -9.05
N CYS A 120 -3.04 -1.37 -9.76
CA CYS A 120 -2.39 -2.65 -10.09
C CYS A 120 -1.44 -3.19 -9.01
N GLY A 121 -1.00 -2.35 -8.07
CA GLY A 121 -0.07 -2.72 -7.00
C GLY A 121 1.40 -2.96 -7.42
N SER A 122 1.76 -2.86 -8.71
CA SER A 122 3.09 -3.26 -9.19
C SER A 122 4.27 -2.42 -8.67
N CYS A 123 4.06 -1.12 -8.44
CA CYS A 123 5.13 -0.20 -8.03
C CYS A 123 5.27 -0.06 -6.50
N ALA A 124 4.94 -1.14 -5.78
CA ALA A 124 5.14 -1.19 -4.34
C ALA A 124 6.64 -1.24 -4.00
N MET A 125 7.07 -0.32 -3.16
CA MET A 125 8.47 -0.19 -2.71
C MET A 125 8.52 0.53 -1.36
N ASN A 126 9.71 0.68 -0.78
CA ASN A 126 9.93 1.45 0.43
C ASN A 126 10.50 2.83 0.08
N ILE A 127 9.82 3.89 0.51
CA ILE A 127 10.17 5.29 0.24
C ILE A 127 10.27 6.00 1.58
N ASN A 128 11.46 6.53 1.91
CA ASN A 128 11.76 7.14 3.22
C ASN A 128 11.35 6.26 4.40
N GLY A 129 11.66 4.96 4.34
CA GLY A 129 11.36 4.00 5.40
C GLY A 129 9.92 3.49 5.43
N LYS A 130 9.00 4.04 4.63
CA LYS A 130 7.59 3.61 4.57
C LYS A 130 7.29 2.84 3.29
N ASN A 131 6.65 1.68 3.43
CA ASN A 131 6.13 0.95 2.27
C ASN A 131 4.93 1.70 1.68
N GLY A 132 4.90 1.84 0.35
CA GLY A 132 3.84 2.51 -0.39
C GLY A 132 3.90 2.22 -1.88
N LEU A 133 3.04 2.86 -2.65
CA LEU A 133 3.09 2.81 -4.12
C LEU A 133 3.79 4.06 -4.62
N ALA A 134 4.84 3.90 -5.43
CA ALA A 134 5.56 5.04 -5.98
C ALA A 134 4.65 6.00 -6.79
N CYS A 135 3.61 5.47 -7.43
CA CYS A 135 2.67 6.26 -8.23
C CYS A 135 1.63 7.05 -7.40
N LEU A 136 1.55 6.80 -6.09
CA LEU A 136 0.68 7.54 -5.16
C LEU A 136 1.50 8.29 -4.10
N THR A 137 2.83 8.23 -4.17
CA THR A 137 3.71 8.87 -3.21
C THR A 137 4.19 10.17 -3.82
N GLU A 138 3.77 11.30 -3.26
CA GLU A 138 4.21 12.61 -3.71
C GLU A 138 5.70 12.80 -3.45
N VAL A 139 6.37 13.49 -4.37
CA VAL A 139 7.76 13.92 -4.20
C VAL A 139 7.81 15.00 -3.12
N ASN A 140 8.66 14.80 -2.11
CA ASN A 140 8.97 15.85 -1.15
C ASN A 140 9.65 17.03 -1.88
N LYS A 141 9.05 18.22 -1.84
CA LYS A 141 9.55 19.40 -2.56
C LYS A 141 10.76 20.07 -1.91
N ASP A 142 11.13 19.70 -0.68
CA ASP A 142 12.35 20.20 -0.06
C ASP A 142 13.57 19.61 -0.78
N LYS A 143 14.28 20.44 -1.54
CA LYS A 143 15.45 20.06 -2.35
C LYS A 143 16.68 19.72 -1.48
N LYS A 144 16.70 20.12 -0.21
CA LYS A 144 17.79 19.80 0.74
C LYS A 144 17.70 18.38 1.27
N GLU A 145 16.49 17.83 1.36
CA GLU A 145 16.27 16.47 1.84
C GLU A 145 16.48 15.44 0.73
N ILE A 146 17.21 14.37 1.05
CA ILE A 146 17.40 13.24 0.15
C ILE A 146 16.22 12.29 0.32
N THR A 147 15.58 11.90 -0.79
CA THR A 147 14.57 10.84 -0.76
C THR A 147 15.23 9.49 -0.97
N GLU A 148 15.10 8.60 0.02
CA GLU A 148 15.66 7.25 -0.03
C GLU A 148 14.62 6.26 -0.57
N ILE A 149 15.03 5.43 -1.53
CA ILE A 149 14.15 4.46 -2.20
C ILE A 149 14.80 3.07 -2.15
N HIS A 150 14.10 2.15 -1.52
CA HIS A 150 14.49 0.74 -1.36
C HIS A 150 13.42 -0.19 -1.94
N PRO A 151 13.78 -1.45 -2.26
CA PRO A 151 12.79 -2.48 -2.56
C PRO A 151 11.90 -2.74 -1.33
N LEU A 152 10.84 -3.53 -1.52
CA LEU A 152 10.06 -4.01 -0.37
C LEU A 152 10.96 -4.78 0.62
N PRO A 153 10.86 -4.53 1.94
CA PRO A 153 11.78 -5.10 2.93
C PRO A 153 11.73 -6.63 3.03
N ASN A 154 12.89 -7.22 3.36
CA ASN A 154 13.06 -8.63 3.70
C ASN A 154 12.54 -9.60 2.62
N LEU A 155 12.77 -9.26 1.35
CA LEU A 155 12.56 -10.13 0.19
C LEU A 155 13.88 -10.34 -0.55
N TYR A 156 13.99 -11.46 -1.26
CA TYR A 156 15.07 -11.65 -2.21
C TYR A 156 14.96 -10.64 -3.35
N ILE A 157 16.06 -10.00 -3.70
CA ILE A 157 16.08 -8.99 -4.75
C ILE A 157 16.54 -9.62 -6.05
N ILE A 158 15.71 -9.52 -7.09
CA ILE A 158 16.05 -9.98 -8.44
C ILE A 158 17.01 -8.98 -9.08
N LYS A 159 16.64 -7.69 -9.11
CA LYS A 159 17.47 -6.59 -9.63
C LYS A 159 16.94 -5.25 -9.12
N ASP A 160 17.81 -4.35 -8.68
CA ASP A 160 17.46 -3.00 -8.20
C ASP A 160 16.21 -3.02 -7.29
N LEU A 161 15.12 -2.36 -7.67
CA LEU A 161 13.88 -2.24 -6.90
C LEU A 161 12.87 -3.37 -7.16
N VAL A 162 13.32 -4.48 -7.76
CA VAL A 162 12.47 -5.60 -8.17
C VAL A 162 12.67 -6.78 -7.21
N PRO A 163 11.80 -6.95 -6.19
CA PRO A 163 11.84 -8.12 -5.32
C PRO A 163 11.22 -9.36 -5.98
N ASP A 164 11.54 -10.53 -5.46
CA ASP A 164 10.83 -11.77 -5.74
C ASP A 164 9.58 -11.88 -4.85
N LEU A 165 8.41 -12.02 -5.48
CA LEU A 165 7.11 -12.16 -4.82
C LEU A 165 6.53 -13.57 -4.96
N THR A 166 7.30 -14.55 -5.42
CA THR A 166 6.83 -15.92 -5.66
C THR A 166 6.23 -16.55 -4.41
N ASN A 167 6.91 -16.45 -3.27
CA ASN A 167 6.39 -16.96 -1.99
C ASN A 167 5.07 -16.26 -1.58
N PHE A 168 5.01 -14.93 -1.73
CA PHE A 168 3.80 -14.14 -1.44
C PHE A 168 2.59 -14.62 -2.26
N TYR A 169 2.78 -14.87 -3.57
CA TYR A 169 1.70 -15.39 -4.41
C TYR A 169 1.36 -16.86 -4.12
N ASN A 170 2.33 -17.68 -3.75
CA ASN A 170 2.09 -19.07 -3.35
C ASN A 170 1.24 -19.16 -2.08
N GLN A 171 1.48 -18.29 -1.09
CA GLN A 171 0.65 -18.20 0.11
C GLN A 171 -0.78 -17.71 -0.21
N TYR A 172 -0.93 -16.73 -1.12
CA TYR A 172 -2.25 -16.33 -1.58
C TYR A 172 -2.99 -17.48 -2.29
N LYS A 173 -2.29 -18.28 -3.09
CA LYS A 173 -2.87 -19.47 -3.72
C LYS A 173 -3.29 -20.52 -2.69
N SER A 174 -2.54 -20.69 -1.59
CA SER A 174 -2.79 -21.76 -0.61
C SER A 174 -4.08 -21.60 0.20
N ILE A 175 -4.71 -20.42 0.18
CA ILE A 175 -5.99 -20.17 0.86
C ILE A 175 -7.21 -20.44 -0.02
N ASP A 176 -7.02 -21.02 -1.21
CA ASP A 176 -8.04 -21.25 -2.24
C ASP A 176 -8.91 -20.00 -2.50
N PRO A 177 -8.37 -18.92 -3.08
CA PRO A 177 -9.03 -17.62 -3.12
C PRO A 177 -10.09 -17.52 -4.24
N TRP A 178 -11.02 -18.47 -4.28
CA TRP A 178 -12.19 -18.51 -5.15
C TRP A 178 -13.42 -19.00 -4.39
N LEU A 179 -14.61 -18.76 -4.94
CA LEU A 179 -15.88 -19.17 -4.34
C LEU A 179 -16.00 -20.70 -4.34
N LYS A 180 -16.20 -21.31 -3.17
CA LYS A 180 -16.39 -22.76 -3.04
C LYS A 180 -17.80 -23.05 -2.52
N ARG A 181 -18.49 -23.96 -3.20
CA ARG A 181 -19.85 -24.41 -2.84
C ARG A 181 -19.94 -25.93 -2.89
N LYS A 182 -20.71 -26.48 -1.97
CA LYS A 182 -21.11 -27.89 -1.88
C LYS A 182 -22.43 -28.10 -2.63
N THR A 183 -23.31 -27.09 -2.61
CA THR A 183 -24.60 -27.10 -3.30
C THR A 183 -24.48 -26.63 -4.75
N LYS A 184 -25.16 -27.33 -5.65
CA LYS A 184 -25.36 -26.87 -7.03
C LYS A 184 -26.51 -25.86 -7.07
N LYS A 185 -26.51 -24.98 -8.08
CA LYS A 185 -27.63 -24.08 -8.34
C LYS A 185 -28.92 -24.87 -8.57
N GLU A 186 -30.01 -24.36 -8.04
CA GLU A 186 -31.33 -24.90 -8.33
C GLU A 186 -31.71 -24.68 -9.80
N LYS A 187 -32.61 -25.51 -10.32
CA LYS A 187 -33.05 -25.41 -11.72
C LYS A 187 -33.75 -24.07 -11.95
N GLY A 188 -33.22 -23.25 -12.85
CA GLY A 188 -33.74 -21.91 -13.15
C GLY A 188 -33.06 -20.77 -12.38
N GLN A 189 -32.23 -21.09 -11.38
CA GLN A 189 -31.46 -20.09 -10.64
C GLN A 189 -30.29 -19.55 -11.49
N LYS A 190 -30.32 -18.26 -11.80
CA LYS A 190 -29.25 -17.59 -12.56
C LYS A 190 -28.10 -17.14 -11.65
N GLU A 191 -28.41 -16.41 -10.59
CA GLU A 191 -27.43 -15.77 -9.68
C GLU A 191 -27.53 -16.37 -8.27
N PHE A 192 -26.43 -16.28 -7.50
CA PHE A 192 -26.48 -16.60 -6.07
C PHE A 192 -26.99 -15.38 -5.32
N TYR A 193 -28.03 -15.59 -4.51
CA TYR A 193 -28.57 -14.54 -3.67
C TYR A 193 -27.53 -14.10 -2.62
N GLN A 194 -27.45 -12.80 -2.39
CA GLN A 194 -26.67 -12.18 -1.32
C GLN A 194 -27.39 -10.88 -0.92
N SER A 195 -27.67 -10.70 0.37
CA SER A 195 -28.29 -9.48 0.86
C SER A 195 -27.32 -8.30 0.81
N ILE A 196 -27.84 -7.07 0.88
CA ILE A 196 -27.02 -5.86 0.93
C ILE A 196 -26.13 -5.87 2.18
N GLU A 197 -26.66 -6.33 3.30
CA GLU A 197 -25.96 -6.42 4.58
C GLU A 197 -24.79 -7.41 4.50
N ASP A 198 -24.99 -8.57 3.85
CA ASP A 198 -23.92 -9.54 3.66
C ASP A 198 -22.86 -9.04 2.68
N ARG A 199 -23.27 -8.41 1.57
CA ARG A 199 -22.34 -7.82 0.61
C ARG A 199 -21.48 -6.74 1.28
N LYS A 200 -22.05 -5.93 2.16
CA LYS A 200 -21.34 -4.85 2.88
C LYS A 200 -20.22 -5.38 3.78
N LYS A 201 -20.31 -6.63 4.27
CA LYS A 201 -19.22 -7.28 5.03
C LYS A 201 -17.93 -7.43 4.21
N LEU A 202 -18.01 -7.38 2.89
CA LEU A 202 -16.87 -7.49 2.00
C LEU A 202 -16.15 -6.15 1.76
N ASP A 203 -16.80 -5.02 2.04
CA ASP A 203 -16.20 -3.69 1.89
C ASP A 203 -15.01 -3.53 2.83
N GLY A 204 -13.90 -3.00 2.31
CA GLY A 204 -12.62 -2.94 3.00
C GLY A 204 -11.80 -4.25 2.92
N LEU A 205 -12.26 -5.26 2.18
CA LEU A 205 -11.56 -6.53 1.97
C LEU A 205 -11.26 -6.81 0.49
N TYR A 206 -12.25 -6.67 -0.40
CA TYR A 206 -12.07 -7.04 -1.83
C TYR A 206 -11.25 -6.01 -2.61
N GLU A 207 -11.09 -4.80 -2.08
CA GLU A 207 -10.33 -3.69 -2.68
C GLU A 207 -8.80 -3.89 -2.59
N CYS A 208 -8.35 -4.99 -1.96
CA CYS A 208 -6.95 -5.36 -1.90
C CYS A 208 -6.38 -5.58 -3.30
N ILE A 209 -5.31 -4.85 -3.63
CA ILE A 209 -4.63 -4.91 -4.92
C ILE A 209 -3.42 -5.86 -4.94
N MET A 210 -3.24 -6.67 -3.88
CA MET A 210 -2.14 -7.64 -3.76
C MET A 210 -0.73 -7.04 -3.99
N CYS A 211 -0.49 -5.82 -3.49
CA CYS A 211 0.79 -5.09 -3.64
C CYS A 211 1.90 -5.52 -2.65
N ALA A 212 1.60 -6.41 -1.71
CA ALA A 212 2.49 -6.89 -0.65
C ALA A 212 3.01 -5.85 0.38
N SER A 213 2.74 -4.54 0.24
CA SER A 213 3.23 -3.49 1.15
C SER A 213 2.97 -3.78 2.64
N CYS A 214 1.80 -4.33 2.95
CA CYS A 214 1.40 -4.68 4.32
C CYS A 214 2.13 -5.92 4.87
N SER A 215 2.40 -6.93 4.04
CA SER A 215 3.13 -8.12 4.48
C SER A 215 4.60 -7.80 4.68
N THR A 216 5.21 -7.05 3.77
CA THR A 216 6.62 -6.69 3.83
C THR A 216 6.91 -5.52 4.79
N SER A 217 5.90 -4.97 5.47
CA SER A 217 6.10 -4.06 6.61
C SER A 217 5.94 -4.76 7.96
N CYS A 218 5.53 -6.03 7.97
CA CYS A 218 5.22 -6.78 9.19
C CYS A 218 6.46 -7.54 9.69
N PRO A 219 6.99 -7.23 10.89
CA PRO A 219 8.14 -7.95 11.43
C PRO A 219 7.90 -9.46 11.60
N SER A 220 6.70 -9.89 11.98
CA SER A 220 6.38 -11.32 12.06
C SER A 220 6.55 -12.05 10.72
N TYR A 221 6.29 -11.36 9.61
CA TYR A 221 6.47 -11.88 8.26
C TYR A 221 7.94 -11.87 7.83
N TRP A 222 8.73 -10.91 8.31
CA TRP A 222 10.18 -10.92 8.06
C TRP A 222 10.87 -12.13 8.67
N TRP A 223 10.46 -12.50 9.89
CA TRP A 223 11.07 -13.61 10.62
C TRP A 223 10.54 -14.99 10.23
N ASN A 224 9.32 -15.08 9.69
CA ASN A 224 8.68 -16.37 9.38
C ASN A 224 7.99 -16.34 8.00
N PRO A 225 8.66 -15.91 6.92
CA PRO A 225 8.01 -15.72 5.63
C PRO A 225 7.53 -17.05 5.00
N GLU A 226 8.11 -18.19 5.36
CA GLU A 226 7.69 -19.50 4.82
C GLU A 226 6.38 -19.99 5.44
N TYR A 227 6.12 -19.64 6.71
CA TYR A 227 5.02 -20.23 7.48
C TYR A 227 3.91 -19.24 7.82
N TYR A 228 4.25 -18.01 8.18
CA TYR A 228 3.25 -16.98 8.46
C TYR A 228 2.69 -16.43 7.16
N LEU A 229 1.39 -16.59 6.95
CA LEU A 229 0.71 -16.20 5.70
C LEU A 229 0.77 -14.69 5.45
N GLY A 230 0.96 -13.89 6.49
CA GLY A 230 1.03 -12.45 6.40
C GLY A 230 -0.35 -11.76 6.29
N PRO A 231 -0.39 -10.44 6.55
CA PRO A 231 -1.62 -9.67 6.59
C PRO A 231 -2.39 -9.64 5.27
N ALA A 232 -1.73 -9.57 4.11
CA ALA A 232 -2.43 -9.56 2.82
C ALA A 232 -3.23 -10.85 2.59
N THR A 233 -2.56 -12.00 2.73
CA THR A 233 -3.16 -13.32 2.54
C THR A 233 -4.23 -13.58 3.58
N LEU A 234 -4.00 -13.25 4.86
CA LEU A 234 -5.00 -13.45 5.91
C LEU A 234 -6.23 -12.55 5.71
N MET A 235 -6.07 -11.30 5.28
CA MET A 235 -7.24 -10.46 4.95
C MET A 235 -8.05 -11.05 3.79
N GLN A 236 -7.39 -11.63 2.79
CA GLN A 236 -8.07 -12.34 1.70
C GLN A 236 -8.71 -13.65 2.14
N ALA A 237 -8.11 -14.40 3.08
CA ALA A 237 -8.76 -15.56 3.66
C ALA A 237 -10.02 -15.15 4.43
N TYR A 238 -9.96 -14.06 5.20
CA TYR A 238 -11.11 -13.49 5.90
C TYR A 238 -12.22 -13.09 4.91
N ARG A 239 -11.86 -12.44 3.80
CA ARG A 239 -12.78 -12.07 2.70
C ARG A 239 -13.60 -13.26 2.17
N TRP A 240 -13.03 -14.45 2.14
CA TRP A 240 -13.75 -15.67 1.72
C TRP A 240 -14.51 -16.32 2.87
N ILE A 241 -13.98 -16.28 4.09
CA ILE A 241 -14.63 -16.80 5.30
C ILE A 241 -15.98 -16.11 5.56
N VAL A 242 -16.07 -14.79 5.32
CA VAL A 242 -17.27 -13.99 5.60
C VAL A 242 -18.19 -13.76 4.40
N ASP A 243 -17.86 -14.28 3.21
CA ASP A 243 -18.75 -14.20 2.05
C ASP A 243 -19.90 -15.19 2.21
N SER A 244 -21.13 -14.69 2.34
CA SER A 244 -22.32 -15.53 2.57
C SER A 244 -22.61 -16.53 1.45
N ARG A 245 -21.96 -16.40 0.30
CA ARG A 245 -22.10 -17.32 -0.83
C ARG A 245 -21.16 -18.52 -0.76
N ASP A 246 -20.10 -18.46 0.06
CA ASP A 246 -19.10 -19.53 0.23
C ASP A 246 -19.56 -20.54 1.29
N GLU A 247 -19.47 -21.84 0.99
CA GLU A 247 -19.97 -22.92 1.86
C GLU A 247 -18.82 -23.72 2.52
N TYR A 248 -17.61 -23.17 2.50
CA TYR A 248 -16.39 -23.78 3.04
C TYR A 248 -15.80 -22.98 4.22
N THR A 249 -16.59 -22.12 4.87
CA THR A 249 -16.16 -21.30 6.02
C THR A 249 -15.43 -22.12 7.09
N LYS A 250 -15.97 -23.29 7.46
CA LYS A 250 -15.38 -24.16 8.49
C LYS A 250 -14.02 -24.69 8.05
N GLU A 251 -13.92 -25.23 6.84
CA GLU A 251 -12.67 -25.75 6.27
C GLU A 251 -11.61 -24.66 6.12
N ARG A 252 -12.00 -23.45 5.71
CA ARG A 252 -11.11 -22.29 5.62
C ARG A 252 -10.59 -21.86 6.99
N LEU A 253 -11.46 -21.80 8.01
CA LEU A 253 -11.04 -21.49 9.37
C LEU A 253 -10.09 -22.58 9.92
N MET A 254 -10.36 -23.86 9.64
CA MET A 254 -9.45 -24.95 10.02
C MET A 254 -8.08 -24.80 9.36
N GLU A 255 -8.03 -24.40 8.08
CA GLU A 255 -6.77 -24.25 7.35
C GLU A 255 -5.85 -23.18 7.94
N VAL A 256 -6.43 -22.07 8.42
CA VAL A 256 -5.70 -20.93 8.99
C VAL A 256 -5.50 -21.05 10.50
N ASN A 257 -6.27 -21.89 11.19
CA ASN A 257 -6.15 -22.15 12.64
C ASN A 257 -4.87 -22.95 12.96
N ASP A 258 -3.72 -22.32 12.77
CA ASP A 258 -2.39 -22.89 12.95
C ASP A 258 -1.46 -21.86 13.61
N THR A 259 -0.56 -22.36 14.47
CA THR A 259 0.34 -21.56 15.30
C THR A 259 1.26 -20.65 14.49
N MET A 260 1.63 -21.09 13.30
CA MET A 260 2.52 -20.39 12.39
C MET A 260 1.75 -19.58 11.34
N LYS A 261 0.67 -20.12 10.76
CA LYS A 261 -0.09 -19.44 9.69
C LYS A 261 -0.82 -18.17 10.17
N LEU A 262 -1.52 -18.23 11.30
CA LEU A 262 -2.36 -17.13 11.81
C LEU A 262 -1.80 -16.51 13.08
N TYR A 263 -1.35 -17.33 14.03
CA TYR A 263 -1.03 -16.86 15.38
C TYR A 263 0.35 -16.20 15.54
N ARG A 264 1.12 -16.03 14.46
CA ARG A 264 2.30 -15.14 14.44
C ARG A 264 1.94 -13.65 14.34
N CYS A 265 0.65 -13.31 14.15
CA CYS A 265 0.20 -11.92 14.26
C CYS A 265 0.15 -11.49 15.74
N HIS A 266 1.01 -10.53 16.10
CA HIS A 266 1.13 -9.98 17.45
C HIS A 266 0.53 -8.57 17.61
N GLY A 267 -0.29 -8.10 16.66
CA GLY A 267 -0.93 -6.78 16.76
C GLY A 267 0.04 -5.60 16.61
N ILE A 268 1.07 -5.73 15.76
CA ILE A 268 2.09 -4.68 15.51
C ILE A 268 1.52 -3.48 14.71
N MET A 269 0.42 -3.67 13.99
CA MET A 269 -0.31 -2.63 13.23
C MET A 269 0.39 -1.96 12.03
N ASN A 270 1.67 -2.24 11.76
CA ASN A 270 2.36 -1.74 10.55
C ASN A 270 1.58 -2.00 9.25
N CYS A 271 0.91 -3.15 9.16
CA CYS A 271 0.14 -3.56 7.99
C CYS A 271 -1.00 -2.59 7.63
N THR A 272 -1.73 -2.09 8.62
CA THR A 272 -2.81 -1.10 8.45
C THR A 272 -2.21 0.29 8.15
N LEU A 273 -1.14 0.68 8.87
CA LEU A 273 -0.49 2.00 8.72
C LEU A 273 0.12 2.25 7.33
N CYS A 274 0.62 1.20 6.68
CA CYS A 274 1.27 1.31 5.37
C CYS A 274 0.35 0.96 4.19
N CYS A 275 -0.91 0.56 4.42
CA CYS A 275 -1.77 0.12 3.32
C CYS A 275 -2.08 1.32 2.39
N PRO A 276 -1.66 1.30 1.11
CA PRO A 276 -1.88 2.42 0.20
C PRO A 276 -3.35 2.57 -0.21
N LYS A 277 -4.19 1.59 0.11
CA LYS A 277 -5.63 1.59 -0.13
C LYS A 277 -6.45 1.93 1.12
N GLY A 278 -5.81 2.21 2.25
CA GLY A 278 -6.50 2.52 3.51
C GLY A 278 -7.27 1.34 4.10
N LEU A 279 -6.91 0.10 3.75
CA LEU A 279 -7.55 -1.11 4.28
C LEU A 279 -6.99 -1.45 5.67
N ASP A 280 -7.73 -2.28 6.41
CA ASP A 280 -7.34 -2.70 7.77
C ASP A 280 -7.14 -4.22 7.89
N PRO A 281 -5.99 -4.75 7.41
CA PRO A 281 -5.65 -6.15 7.56
C PRO A 281 -5.57 -6.60 9.03
N ALA A 282 -5.16 -5.72 9.94
CA ALA A 282 -5.07 -6.04 11.36
C ALA A 282 -6.44 -6.35 11.95
N LYS A 283 -7.46 -5.54 11.64
CA LYS A 283 -8.85 -5.80 12.02
C LYS A 283 -9.38 -7.10 11.42
N ALA A 284 -9.11 -7.36 10.14
CA ALA A 284 -9.50 -8.62 9.51
C ALA A 284 -8.88 -9.85 10.21
N ILE A 285 -7.59 -9.78 10.56
CA ILE A 285 -6.92 -10.85 11.31
C ILE A 285 -7.50 -11.02 12.72
N ARG A 286 -7.81 -9.92 13.42
CA ARG A 286 -8.44 -9.99 14.74
C ARG A 286 -9.81 -10.67 14.67
N ASN A 287 -10.68 -10.21 13.78
CA ASN A 287 -12.01 -10.80 13.60
C ASN A 287 -11.92 -12.28 13.16
N MET A 288 -10.92 -12.63 12.35
CA MET A 288 -10.68 -14.03 12.00
C MET A 288 -10.32 -14.88 13.22
N LYS A 289 -9.46 -14.38 14.12
CA LYS A 289 -9.12 -15.09 15.37
C LYS A 289 -10.34 -15.27 16.28
N GLU A 290 -11.23 -14.28 16.35
CA GLU A 290 -12.51 -14.38 17.07
C GLU A 290 -13.39 -15.48 16.46
N LEU A 291 -13.57 -15.50 15.14
CA LEU A 291 -14.31 -16.57 14.45
C LEU A 291 -13.71 -17.95 14.69
N VAL A 292 -12.38 -18.07 14.71
CA VAL A 292 -11.71 -19.34 15.05
C VAL A 292 -12.07 -19.77 16.48
N GLN A 293 -12.03 -18.85 17.45
CA GLN A 293 -12.37 -19.15 18.84
C GLN A 293 -13.84 -19.56 19.02
N GLU A 294 -14.76 -18.90 18.30
CA GLU A 294 -16.20 -19.20 18.33
C GLU A 294 -16.51 -20.57 17.70
N ASN A 295 -15.79 -20.96 16.65
CA ASN A 295 -16.06 -22.19 15.90
C ASN A 295 -15.28 -23.41 16.41
N PHE A 296 -14.21 -23.22 17.18
CA PHE A 296 -13.33 -24.31 17.63
C PHE A 296 -13.04 -24.23 19.15
N SER A 297 -13.79 -24.97 19.95
CA SER A 297 -13.52 -25.19 21.38
C SER A 297 -12.44 -26.25 21.62
N LYS A 298 -11.93 -26.40 22.85
CA LYS A 298 -10.96 -27.46 23.23
C LYS A 298 -11.41 -28.89 22.87
N GLU A 299 -12.73 -29.13 22.73
CA GLU A 299 -13.28 -30.44 22.36
C GLU A 299 -13.21 -30.72 20.85
N SER A 300 -13.07 -29.67 20.03
CA SER A 300 -13.03 -29.75 18.56
C SER A 300 -11.64 -30.04 17.96
N ILE A 301 -10.60 -30.18 18.80
CA ILE A 301 -9.20 -30.47 18.40
C ILE A 301 -9.09 -31.76 17.57
N LYS A 302 -9.90 -32.79 17.88
CA LYS A 302 -9.93 -34.05 17.10
C LYS A 302 -10.38 -33.82 15.65
N SER A 303 -11.32 -32.91 15.41
CA SER A 303 -11.80 -32.61 14.06
C SER A 303 -10.74 -31.89 13.22
N HIS A 304 -9.94 -31.02 13.84
CA HIS A 304 -8.82 -30.34 13.19
C HIS A 304 -7.71 -31.32 12.82
N ALA A 305 -7.29 -32.18 13.75
CA ALA A 305 -6.27 -33.20 13.49
C ALA A 305 -6.69 -34.17 12.36
N ASN A 306 -7.95 -34.60 12.34
CA ASN A 306 -8.46 -35.47 11.28
C ASN A 306 -8.50 -34.78 9.91
N TYR A 307 -8.94 -33.51 9.85
CA TYR A 307 -8.95 -32.74 8.61
C TYR A 307 -7.53 -32.57 8.03
N VAL A 308 -6.56 -32.22 8.88
CA VAL A 308 -5.15 -32.10 8.46
C VAL A 308 -4.64 -33.44 7.93
N LYS A 309 -4.92 -34.54 8.63
CA LYS A 309 -4.52 -35.89 8.23
C LYS A 309 -5.11 -36.29 6.86
N GLU A 310 -6.41 -36.13 6.67
CA GLU A 310 -7.09 -36.45 5.41
C GLU A 310 -6.56 -35.61 4.23
N LYS A 311 -6.23 -34.33 4.47
CA LYS A 311 -5.65 -33.47 3.43
C LYS A 311 -4.25 -33.92 3.06
N MET A 312 -3.40 -34.28 4.03
CA MET A 312 -2.06 -34.81 3.76
C MET A 312 -2.10 -36.12 2.98
N GLU A 313 -3.09 -36.97 3.22
CA GLU A 313 -3.31 -38.21 2.47
C GLU A 313 -3.77 -37.97 1.03
N LYS A 314 -4.60 -36.94 0.78
CA LYS A 314 -5.06 -36.57 -0.57
C LYS A 314 -4.06 -35.80 -1.43
N THR A 315 -2.97 -35.32 -0.83
CA THR A 315 -1.92 -34.53 -1.52
C THR A 315 -0.67 -35.37 -1.85
N LYS A 316 -0.65 -36.65 -1.44
CA LYS A 316 0.32 -37.66 -1.89
C LYS A 316 -0.16 -38.35 -3.15
#